data_AF-A0A8J8H4A7-F1
#
_entry.id   AF-A0A8J8H4A7-F1
#
_cell.length_a   1.000
_cell.length_b   1.000
_cell.length_c   1.000
_cell.angle_alpha   90.00
_cell.angle_beta   90.00
_cell.angle_gamma   90.00
#
_symmetry.space_group_name_H-M   'P 1'
#
loop_
_entity.id
_entity.type
_entity.pdbx_description
1 polymer ?
#
loop_
_entity_poly.entity_id
_entity_poly.type
_entity_poly.pdbx_seq_one_letter_code
_entity_poly.pdbx_strand_id
1 'polypeptide(L)' 'MKKIFIIFAITLAVLAAAYSYLYFFTENFVAPVSSFEDCARVGYPVQESYPRRCVGPEGKTFTEDIGNTLEKA' A
#
# COMPACT_ATOMS: atom_id res chain seq x y z
N MET A 1 16.94 -22.83 -36.74
CA MET A 1 16.64 -21.38 -36.69
C MET A 1 15.20 -21.10 -36.24
N LYS A 2 14.14 -21.58 -36.92
CA LYS A 2 12.73 -21.40 -36.48
C LYS A 2 12.42 -21.88 -35.04
N LYS A 3 13.00 -23.00 -34.59
CA LYS A 3 12.80 -23.52 -33.22
C LYS A 3 13.38 -22.58 -32.14
N ILE A 4 14.49 -21.90 -32.43
CA ILE A 4 15.07 -20.88 -31.53
C ILE A 4 14.13 -19.67 -31.41
N PHE A 5 13.55 -19.21 -32.52
CA PHE A 5 12.56 -18.12 -32.49
C PHE A 5 11.31 -18.50 -31.70
N ILE A 6 10.85 -19.75 -31.79
CA ILE A 6 9.70 -20.25 -31.02
C ILE A 6 10.02 -20.28 -29.51
N ILE A 7 11.20 -20.77 -29.12
CA ILE A 7 11.61 -20.78 -27.70
C ILE A 7 11.72 -19.36 -27.15
N PHE A 8 12.27 -18.43 -27.94
CA PHE A 8 12.40 -17.02 -27.54
C PHE A 8 11.04 -16.34 -27.39
N ALA A 9 10.10 -16.62 -28.29
CA ALA A 9 8.73 -16.09 -28.19
C ALA A 9 7.98 -16.63 -26.97
N ILE A 10 8.12 -17.93 -26.66
CA ILE A 10 7.49 -18.55 -25.49
C ILE A 10 8.07 -17.98 -24.19
N THR A 11 9.39 -17.85 -24.10
CA THR A 11 10.05 -17.28 -22.92
C THR A 11 9.64 -15.83 -22.66
N LEU A 12 9.57 -15.00 -23.70
CA LEU A 12 9.03 -13.64 -23.60
C LEU A 12 7.56 -13.62 -23.15
N ALA A 13 6.72 -14.50 -23.68
CA ALA A 13 5.31 -14.58 -23.29
C ALA A 13 5.15 -14.97 -21.81
N VAL A 14 5.96 -15.92 -21.32
CA VAL A 14 5.95 -16.34 -19.91
C VAL A 14 6.42 -15.20 -19.00
N LEU A 15 7.48 -14.48 -19.38
CA LEU A 15 7.96 -13.33 -18.61
C LEU A 15 6.92 -12.20 -18.55
N ALA A 16 6.26 -11.91 -19.67
CA ALA A 16 5.19 -10.90 -19.73
C ALA A 16 4.00 -11.29 -18.84
N ALA A 17 3.58 -12.57 -18.88
CA ALA A 17 2.50 -13.07 -18.04
C ALA A 17 2.85 -13.06 -16.53
N ALA A 18 4.09 -13.41 -16.18
CA ALA A 18 4.57 -13.33 -14.81
C ALA A 18 4.61 -11.88 -14.31
N TYR A 19 5.11 -10.95 -15.13
CA TYR A 19 5.13 -9.53 -14.80
C TYR A 19 3.71 -8.97 -14.61
N SER A 20 2.78 -9.28 -15.51
CA SER A 20 1.39 -8.84 -15.39
C SER A 20 0.70 -9.42 -14.16
N TYR A 21 0.98 -10.67 -13.82
CA TYR A 21 0.47 -11.31 -12.61
C TYR A 21 0.96 -10.62 -11.34
N LEU A 22 2.26 -10.32 -11.25
CA LEU A 22 2.84 -9.61 -10.11
C LEU A 22 2.29 -8.19 -9.98
N TYR A 23 2.16 -7.46 -11.10
CA TYR A 23 1.59 -6.12 -11.12
C TYR A 23 0.13 -6.10 -10.64
N PHE A 24 -0.68 -7.09 -11.05
CA PHE A 24 -2.07 -7.19 -10.61
C PHE A 24 -2.19 -7.55 -9.12
N PHE A 25 -1.24 -8.32 -8.58
CA PHE A 25 -1.26 -8.73 -7.19
C PHE A 25 -0.91 -7.59 -6.21
N THR A 26 -0.16 -6.58 -6.63
CA THR A 26 0.26 -5.47 -5.75
C THR A 26 -0.86 -4.48 -5.38
N GLU A 27 -1.94 -4.38 -6.15
CA GLU A 27 -3.00 -3.39 -5.88
C GLU A 27 -4.03 -3.82 -4.82
N ASN A 28 -4.07 -5.11 -4.45
CA ASN A 28 -5.12 -5.66 -3.59
C ASN A 28 -4.70 -5.90 -2.14
N PHE A 29 -3.46 -5.54 -1.77
CA PHE A 29 -2.99 -5.73 -0.40
C PHE A 29 -3.41 -4.55 0.50
N VAL A 30 -4.60 -4.65 1.09
CA VAL A 30 -5.06 -3.75 2.14
C VAL A 30 -4.51 -4.23 3.48
N ALA A 31 -3.55 -3.50 4.05
CA ALA A 31 -3.04 -3.81 5.38
C ALA A 31 -4.10 -3.43 6.44
N PRO A 32 -4.56 -4.37 7.29
CA PRO A 32 -5.46 -4.04 8.38
C PRO A 32 -4.74 -3.14 9.39
N VAL A 33 -5.37 -2.01 9.74
CA VAL A 33 -4.83 -1.03 10.69
C VAL A 33 -5.90 -0.68 11.74
N SER A 34 -5.49 -0.56 13.00
CA SER A 34 -6.39 -0.26 14.14
C SER A 34 -6.01 0.98 14.92
N SER A 35 -4.83 1.57 14.69
CA SER A 35 -4.33 2.76 15.36
C SER A 35 -3.71 3.76 14.37
N PHE A 36 -3.45 4.99 14.84
CA PHE A 36 -2.71 5.99 14.06
C PHE A 36 -1.29 5.50 13.75
N GLU A 37 -0.61 4.90 14.73
CA GLU A 37 0.74 4.36 14.62
C GLU A 37 0.81 3.24 13.58
N ASP A 38 -0.16 2.33 13.59
CA ASP A 38 -0.24 1.27 12.59
C ASP A 38 -0.48 1.85 11.19
N CYS A 39 -1.38 2.82 11.07
CA CYS A 39 -1.70 3.50 9.82
C CYS A 39 -0.48 4.23 9.23
N ALA A 40 0.25 4.99 10.04
CA ALA A 40 1.45 5.69 9.61
C ALA A 40 2.59 4.70 9.27
N ARG A 41 2.75 3.63 10.06
CA ARG A 41 3.81 2.63 9.86
C ARG A 41 3.68 1.87 8.54
N VAL A 42 2.45 1.58 8.11
CA VAL A 42 2.21 0.89 6.81
C VAL A 42 2.24 1.87 5.62
N GLY A 43 2.45 3.17 5.87
CA GLY A 43 2.64 4.17 4.82
C GLY A 43 1.35 4.77 4.26
N TYR A 44 0.23 4.66 4.97
CA TYR A 44 -0.98 5.37 4.58
C TYR A 44 -0.82 6.90 4.69
N PRO A 45 -1.57 7.69 3.91
CA PRO A 45 -1.46 9.15 3.92
C PRO A 45 -1.72 9.76 5.30
N VAL A 46 -0.77 10.53 5.82
CA VAL A 46 -0.90 11.31 7.05
C VAL A 46 -1.20 12.77 6.70
N GLN A 47 -2.26 13.31 7.29
CA GLN A 47 -2.63 14.71 7.27
C GLN A 47 -1.88 15.45 8.39
N GLU A 48 -1.19 16.52 8.00
CA GLU A 48 -0.46 17.43 8.88
C GLU A 48 -1.41 18.40 9.62
N SER A 49 -2.50 17.87 10.21
CA SER A 49 -3.38 18.58 11.14
C SER A 49 -2.90 18.43 12.58
N TYR A 50 -3.45 19.20 13.52
CA TYR A 50 -3.23 18.98 14.96
C TYR A 50 -4.57 18.67 15.67
N PRO A 51 -4.75 17.47 16.24
CA PRO A 51 -3.84 16.31 16.20
C PRO A 51 -3.66 15.77 14.77
N ARG A 52 -2.57 15.02 14.52
CA ARG A 52 -2.33 14.41 13.21
C ARG A 52 -3.39 13.35 12.92
N ARG A 53 -3.70 13.16 11.64
CA ARG A 53 -4.72 12.20 11.20
C ARG A 53 -4.19 11.33 10.08
N CYS A 54 -4.36 10.02 10.13
CA CYS A 54 -3.95 9.09 9.09
C CYS A 54 -5.15 8.48 8.38
N VAL A 55 -5.16 8.48 7.05
CA VAL A 55 -6.25 7.97 6.20
C VAL A 55 -5.94 6.54 5.79
N GLY A 56 -6.50 5.58 6.53
CA GLY A 56 -6.38 4.16 6.26
C GLY A 56 -7.33 3.67 5.15
N PRO A 57 -7.49 2.34 5.04
CA PRO A 57 -8.31 1.74 4.00
C PRO A 57 -9.78 2.15 4.11
N GLU A 58 -10.45 2.15 2.96
CA GLU A 58 -11.87 2.54 2.84
C GLU A 58 -12.17 3.96 3.34
N GLY A 59 -11.15 4.83 3.41
CA GLY A 59 -11.29 6.22 3.89
C GLY A 59 -11.41 6.34 5.41
N LYS A 60 -11.22 5.26 6.17
CA LYS A 60 -11.24 5.30 7.63
C LYS A 60 -10.09 6.18 8.14
N THR A 61 -10.39 7.15 8.99
CA THR A 61 -9.37 8.04 9.55
C THR A 61 -9.04 7.68 10.99
N PHE A 62 -7.75 7.62 11.32
CA PHE A 62 -7.21 7.41 12.66
C PHE A 62 -6.57 8.71 13.14
N THR A 63 -6.98 9.21 14.30
CA THR A 63 -6.42 10.44 14.88
C THR A 63 -5.35 10.07 15.90
N GLU A 64 -4.25 10.80 15.91
CA GLU A 64 -3.16 10.64 16.89
C GLU A 64 -3.67 10.94 18.31
N ASP A 65 -3.35 10.05 19.25
CA ASP A 65 -3.60 10.29 20.67
C ASP A 65 -2.47 11.17 21.25
N ILE A 66 -2.76 12.47 21.35
CA ILE A 66 -1.84 13.47 21.92
C ILE A 66 -2.03 13.64 23.44
N GLY A 67 -2.88 12.83 24.08
CA GLY A 67 -3.17 12.90 25.50
C GLY A 67 -3.76 14.25 25.96
N ASN A 68 -3.56 14.57 27.23
CA ASN A 68 -4.05 15.79 27.87
C ASN A 68 -3.06 16.96 27.75
N THR A 69 -2.78 17.41 26.52
CA THR A 69 -1.91 18.56 26.26
C THR A 69 -2.68 19.89 26.23
N LEU A 70 -4.02 19.87 26.13
CA LEU A 70 -4.86 21.06 25.95
C LEU A 70 -5.74 21.44 27.16
N GLU A 71 -5.96 20.54 28.11
CA GLU A 71 -6.88 20.76 29.25
C GLU A 71 -6.20 21.50 30.43
N LYS A 72 -4.93 21.91 30.26
CA LYS A 72 -4.15 22.71 31.22
C LYS A 72 -4.00 24.19 30.85
N ALA A 73 -4.75 24.68 29.86
CA ALA A 73 -4.74 26.09 29.48
C ALA A 73 -5.71 26.93 30.32
#